data_AF-A0A661AEC2-F1
#
_entry.id   AF-A0A661AEC2-F1
#
_cell.length_a   1.000
_cell.length_b   1.000
_cell.length_c   1.000
_cell.angle_alpha   90.00
_cell.angle_beta   90.00
_cell.angle_gamma   90.00
#
_symmetry.space_group_name_H-M   'P 1'
#
loop_
_entity.id
_entity.type
_entity.pdbx_description
1 polymer ?
#
loop_
_entity_poly.entity_id
_entity_poly.type
_entity_poly.pdbx_seq_one_letter_code
_entity_poly.pdbx_strand_id
1 'polypeptide(L)'
;MKNKIRVTMMAFFAIALLVGCASVSKISKPGVPEAKDYAKKASTEPTVEVLEVKMKKTSMEKDAIDNLVITGKAIYRPAKVGAKAFKDYTWDLRFVVYDEASNKLFHIDGADCGLYGKAENVKPNEPFPFKAETGSAYVGYEKFLKAKTVKVEKFKVIM
;
A
#
# COMPACT_ATOMS: atom_id res chain seq x y z
N MET A 1 -60.93 3.04 3.13
CA MET A 1 -60.27 1.74 2.84
C MET A 1 -58.98 1.84 2.00
N LYS A 2 -58.42 3.03 1.71
CA LYS A 2 -57.17 3.16 0.91
C LYS A 2 -55.87 3.19 1.73
N ASN A 3 -55.93 3.47 3.04
CA ASN A 3 -54.74 3.55 3.90
C ASN A 3 -54.31 2.20 4.50
N LYS A 4 -55.21 1.22 4.64
CA LYS A 4 -54.86 -0.09 5.22
C LYS A 4 -54.03 -0.96 4.26
N ILE A 5 -54.21 -0.81 2.95
CA ILE A 5 -53.50 -1.59 1.93
C ILE A 5 -52.04 -1.12 1.78
N ARG A 6 -51.77 0.18 1.95
CA ARG A 6 -50.41 0.75 1.82
C ARG A 6 -49.47 0.34 2.96
N VAL A 7 -49.99 0.20 4.18
CA VAL A 7 -49.18 -0.20 5.35
C VAL A 7 -48.77 -1.67 5.26
N THR A 8 -49.66 -2.55 4.78
CA THR A 8 -49.35 -3.99 4.62
C THR A 8 -48.30 -4.24 3.54
N MET A 9 -48.31 -3.46 2.44
CA MET A 9 -47.36 -3.64 1.34
C MET A 9 -45.93 -3.16 1.68
N MET A 10 -45.77 -2.17 2.57
CA MET A 10 -44.46 -1.76 3.09
C MET A 10 -43.87 -2.78 4.08
N ALA A 11 -44.70 -3.47 4.87
CA ALA A 11 -44.23 -4.50 5.80
C ALA A 11 -43.65 -5.74 5.08
N PHE A 12 -44.21 -6.12 3.93
CA PHE A 12 -43.70 -7.24 3.12
C PHE A 12 -42.34 -6.95 2.46
N PHE A 13 -42.07 -5.70 2.07
CA PHE A 13 -40.76 -5.32 1.52
C PHE A 13 -39.66 -5.30 2.59
N ALA A 14 -39.97 -4.91 3.82
CA ALA A 14 -39.00 -4.91 4.92
C ALA A 14 -38.60 -6.33 5.36
N ILE A 15 -39.52 -7.30 5.31
CA ILE A 15 -39.23 -8.70 5.67
C ILE A 15 -38.43 -9.40 4.58
N ALA A 16 -38.68 -9.11 3.29
CA ALA A 16 -37.89 -9.67 2.19
C ALA A 16 -36.43 -9.18 2.19
N LEU A 17 -36.19 -7.92 2.59
CA LEU A 17 -34.84 -7.36 2.76
C LEU A 17 -34.08 -7.96 3.95
N LEU A 18 -34.78 -8.36 5.02
CA LEU A 18 -34.17 -9.01 6.19
C LEU A 18 -33.83 -10.48 5.95
N VAL A 19 -34.65 -11.21 5.16
CA VAL A 19 -34.37 -12.61 4.81
C VAL A 19 -33.25 -12.71 3.75
N GLY A 20 -33.12 -11.72 2.86
CA GLY A 20 -32.04 -11.64 1.87
C GLY A 20 -30.64 -11.38 2.46
N CYS A 21 -30.52 -10.96 3.73
CA CYS A 21 -29.24 -10.76 4.40
C CYS A 21 -28.79 -11.95 5.27
N ALA A 22 -29.64 -12.97 5.45
CA ALA A 22 -29.39 -14.06 6.41
C ALA A 22 -28.89 -15.38 5.77
N SER A 23 -28.87 -15.49 4.44
CA SER A 23 -28.54 -16.74 3.74
C SER A 23 -27.48 -16.59 2.65
N VAL A 24 -26.46 -15.75 2.89
CA VAL A 24 -25.14 -16.00 2.28
C VAL A 24 -24.43 -17.02 3.15
N SER A 25 -24.79 -18.29 2.94
CA SER A 25 -24.04 -19.43 3.42
C SER A 25 -22.56 -19.17 3.18
N LYS A 26 -21.78 -19.29 4.26
CA LYS A 26 -20.32 -19.26 4.25
C LYS A 26 -19.80 -20.22 3.18
N ILE A 27 -19.56 -19.71 1.97
CA ILE A 27 -18.60 -20.32 1.06
C ILE A 27 -17.27 -19.78 1.54
N SER A 28 -16.71 -20.45 2.55
CA SER A 28 -15.32 -20.30 2.93
C SER A 28 -14.48 -20.74 1.73
N LYS A 29 -14.14 -19.77 0.86
CA LYS A 29 -13.08 -19.98 -0.12
C LYS A 29 -11.79 -20.20 0.67
N PRO A 30 -11.07 -21.31 0.47
CA PRO A 30 -9.77 -21.50 1.09
C PRO A 30 -8.85 -20.38 0.61
N GLY A 31 -8.26 -19.64 1.55
CA GLY A 31 -7.23 -18.64 1.26
C GLY A 31 -7.64 -17.16 1.35
N VAL A 32 -8.89 -16.84 1.72
CA VAL A 32 -9.25 -15.46 2.10
C VAL A 32 -9.24 -15.38 3.63
N PRO A 33 -8.32 -14.62 4.26
CA PRO A 33 -8.29 -14.50 5.71
C PRO A 33 -9.62 -13.94 6.22
N GLU A 34 -10.14 -14.48 7.33
CA GLU A 34 -11.43 -14.04 7.84
C GLU A 34 -11.35 -12.57 8.26
N ALA A 35 -12.45 -11.81 8.10
CA ALA A 35 -12.51 -10.40 8.49
C ALA A 35 -12.11 -10.16 9.97
N LYS A 36 -12.29 -11.17 10.82
CA LYS A 36 -11.83 -11.18 12.22
C LYS A 36 -10.31 -11.17 12.35
N ASP A 37 -9.61 -11.90 11.48
CA ASP A 37 -8.14 -11.95 11.47
C ASP A 37 -7.55 -10.62 11.01
N TYR A 38 -8.15 -10.00 10.00
CA TYR A 38 -7.78 -8.65 9.57
C TYR A 38 -8.00 -7.60 10.66
N ALA A 39 -9.14 -7.66 11.37
CA ALA A 39 -9.43 -6.76 12.48
C ALA A 39 -8.45 -6.93 13.65
N LYS A 40 -8.09 -8.17 13.98
CA LYS A 40 -7.10 -8.49 15.02
C LYS A 40 -5.69 -8.02 14.63
N LYS A 41 -5.31 -8.21 13.36
CA LYS A 41 -4.02 -7.76 12.83
C LYS A 41 -3.90 -6.24 12.83
N ALA A 42 -4.88 -5.50 12.32
CA ALA A 42 -4.88 -4.03 12.38
C ALA A 42 -4.93 -3.48 13.83
N SER A 43 -5.43 -4.28 14.78
CA SER A 43 -5.42 -3.89 16.19
C SER A 43 -4.04 -4.00 16.84
N THR A 44 -3.14 -4.81 16.29
CA THR A 44 -1.88 -5.21 16.94
C THR A 44 -0.63 -4.91 16.11
N GLU A 45 -0.76 -4.76 14.80
CA GLU A 45 0.32 -4.48 13.87
C GLU A 45 0.09 -3.15 13.15
N PRO A 46 1.12 -2.27 13.07
CA PRO A 46 1.07 -1.10 12.21
C PRO A 46 1.06 -1.51 10.72
N THR A 47 0.52 -0.63 9.88
CA THR A 47 0.58 -0.79 8.42
C THR A 47 1.07 0.46 7.73
N VAL A 48 1.64 0.28 6.55
CA VAL A 48 1.93 1.39 5.64
C VAL A 48 1.30 1.08 4.30
N GLU A 49 0.47 2.01 3.83
CA GLU A 49 -0.28 1.92 2.59
C GLU A 49 0.34 2.86 1.57
N VAL A 50 0.89 2.32 0.48
CA VAL A 50 1.45 3.14 -0.61
C VAL A 50 0.31 3.63 -1.49
N LEU A 51 0.22 4.95 -1.65
CA LEU A 51 -0.83 5.62 -2.43
C LEU A 51 -0.42 5.85 -3.88
N GLU A 52 0.82 6.29 -4.10
CA GLU A 52 1.37 6.54 -5.42
C GLU A 52 2.85 6.15 -5.46
N VAL A 53 3.31 5.69 -6.63
CA VAL A 53 4.73 5.44 -6.91
C VAL A 53 5.05 5.90 -8.32
N LYS A 54 6.17 6.58 -8.48
CA LYS A 54 6.67 7.13 -9.74
C LYS A 54 8.15 6.80 -9.86
N MET A 55 8.60 6.60 -11.09
CA MET A 55 9.99 6.32 -11.41
C MET A 55 10.46 7.34 -12.45
N LYS A 56 11.66 7.88 -12.26
CA LYS A 56 12.29 8.82 -13.17
C LYS A 56 13.76 8.47 -13.33
N LYS A 57 14.26 8.55 -14.57
CA LYS A 57 15.69 8.50 -14.87
C LYS A 57 16.25 9.93 -14.85
N THR A 58 17.39 10.13 -14.22
CA THR A 58 18.06 11.42 -14.13
C THR A 58 19.51 11.26 -14.55
N SER A 59 20.05 12.22 -15.30
CA SER A 59 21.48 12.30 -15.64
C SER A 59 22.06 13.52 -14.95
N MET A 60 23.17 13.36 -14.21
CA MET A 60 23.88 14.49 -13.59
C MET A 60 24.99 14.97 -14.52
N GLU A 61 24.86 16.19 -15.05
CA GLU A 61 25.74 16.77 -16.08
C GLU A 61 27.23 16.81 -15.69
N LYS A 62 27.55 16.78 -14.40
CA LYS A 62 28.94 16.96 -13.92
C LYS A 62 29.79 15.69 -13.96
N ASP A 63 29.17 14.50 -13.91
CA ASP A 63 29.88 13.21 -13.80
C ASP A 63 29.25 12.08 -14.63
N ALA A 64 28.23 12.36 -15.47
CA ALA A 64 27.49 11.36 -16.27
C ALA A 64 27.00 10.14 -15.45
N ILE A 65 26.66 10.36 -14.18
CA ILE A 65 26.08 9.32 -13.32
C ILE A 65 24.57 9.31 -13.59
N ASP A 66 24.13 8.33 -14.38
CA ASP A 66 22.71 8.09 -14.62
C ASP A 66 22.10 7.37 -13.41
N ASN A 67 21.09 7.98 -12.80
CA ASN A 67 20.37 7.45 -11.65
C ASN A 67 18.91 7.14 -12.00
N LEU A 68 18.39 6.13 -11.30
CA LEU A 68 16.97 5.84 -11.24
C LEU A 68 16.44 6.33 -9.89
N VAL A 69 15.55 7.31 -9.94
CA VAL A 69 14.89 7.87 -8.76
C VAL A 69 13.45 7.35 -8.70
N ILE A 70 13.09 6.73 -7.59
CA ILE A 70 11.72 6.32 -7.27
C ILE A 70 11.19 7.25 -6.19
N THR A 71 10.02 7.82 -6.43
CA THR A 71 9.33 8.72 -5.47
C THR A 71 7.88 8.30 -5.32
N GLY A 72 7.27 8.63 -4.20
CA GLY A 72 5.84 8.41 -4.04
C GLY A 72 5.30 8.97 -2.74
N LYS A 73 4.08 8.54 -2.40
CA LYS A 73 3.44 8.85 -1.12
C LYS A 73 2.87 7.59 -0.49
N ALA A 74 2.91 7.54 0.83
CA ALA A 74 2.30 6.48 1.62
C ALA A 74 1.58 7.06 2.83
N ILE A 75 0.72 6.27 3.46
CA ILE A 75 0.09 6.57 4.74
C ILE A 75 0.53 5.53 5.77
N TYR A 76 1.02 6.01 6.90
CA TYR A 76 1.32 5.17 8.05
C TYR A 76 0.08 5.06 8.93
N ARG A 77 -0.39 3.85 9.18
CA ARG A 77 -1.51 3.56 10.09
C ARG A 77 -0.96 2.81 11.30
N PRO A 78 -0.89 3.45 12.49
CA PRO A 78 -0.41 2.78 13.69
C PRO A 78 -1.35 1.64 14.11
N ALA A 79 -0.82 0.67 14.85
CA ALA A 79 -1.64 -0.32 15.55
C ALA A 79 -2.60 0.37 16.53
N LYS A 80 -3.81 -0.18 16.72
CA LYS A 80 -4.77 0.37 17.70
C LYS A 80 -4.26 0.28 19.14
N VAL A 81 -3.52 -0.77 19.47
CA VAL A 81 -2.94 -1.01 20.80
C VAL A 81 -1.43 -0.88 20.70
N GLY A 82 -0.81 -0.14 21.63
CA GLY A 82 0.65 0.03 21.66
C GLY A 82 1.20 0.91 20.52
N ALA A 83 0.40 1.85 20.01
CA ALA A 83 0.80 2.76 18.94
C ALA A 83 2.11 3.50 19.27
N LYS A 84 3.10 3.37 18.40
CA LYS A 84 4.36 4.13 18.43
C LYS A 84 4.46 5.08 17.23
N ALA A 85 5.37 6.05 17.29
CA ALA A 85 5.70 6.86 16.13
C ALA A 85 6.37 6.00 15.05
N PHE A 86 6.23 6.39 13.77
CA PHE A 86 6.79 5.62 12.65
C PHE A 86 8.31 5.40 12.79
N LYS A 87 9.04 6.43 13.24
CA LYS A 87 10.49 6.38 13.50
C LYS A 87 10.92 5.31 14.52
N ASP A 88 10.01 4.88 15.39
CA ASP A 88 10.31 3.94 16.47
C ASP A 88 10.21 2.47 16.00
N TYR A 89 9.83 2.25 14.74
CA TYR A 89 9.84 0.93 14.12
C TYR A 89 11.03 0.75 13.20
N THR A 90 11.47 -0.50 13.06
CA THR A 90 12.30 -0.88 11.92
C THR A 90 11.37 -1.08 10.72
N TRP A 91 11.70 -0.56 9.55
CA TRP A 91 10.88 -0.74 8.36
C TRP A 91 11.72 -0.98 7.12
N ASP A 92 11.09 -1.61 6.13
CA ASP A 92 11.74 -2.04 4.90
C ASP A 92 10.77 -1.85 3.73
N LEU A 93 11.25 -1.17 2.68
CA LEU A 93 10.49 -0.85 1.48
C LEU A 93 11.20 -1.41 0.25
N ARG A 94 10.55 -2.36 -0.42
CA ARG A 94 11.08 -3.02 -1.62
C ARG A 94 10.34 -2.57 -2.86
N PHE A 95 11.08 -2.01 -3.81
CA PHE A 95 10.61 -1.67 -5.14
C PHE A 95 11.12 -2.68 -6.15
N VAL A 96 10.26 -3.17 -7.02
CA VAL A 96 10.63 -4.03 -8.14
C VAL A 96 10.46 -3.25 -9.42
N VAL A 97 11.53 -3.21 -10.21
CA VAL A 97 11.57 -2.51 -11.49
C VAL A 97 11.39 -3.51 -12.62
N TYR A 98 10.53 -3.17 -13.57
CA TYR A 98 10.17 -4.01 -14.70
C TYR A 98 10.47 -3.31 -16.03
N ASP A 99 10.67 -4.13 -17.07
CA ASP A 99 10.71 -3.66 -18.45
C ASP A 99 9.29 -3.42 -19.01
N GLU A 100 9.21 -3.09 -20.30
CA GLU A 100 7.97 -2.84 -21.02
C GLU A 100 7.08 -4.08 -21.14
N ALA A 101 7.69 -5.26 -21.19
CA ALA A 101 7.00 -6.55 -21.25
C ALA A 101 6.64 -7.09 -19.85
N SER A 102 6.78 -6.27 -18.80
CA SER A 102 6.54 -6.66 -17.39
C SER A 102 7.46 -7.77 -16.86
N ASN A 103 8.66 -7.95 -17.43
CA ASN A 103 9.68 -8.82 -16.84
C ASN A 103 10.42 -8.08 -15.72
N LYS A 104 10.67 -8.78 -14.61
CA LYS A 104 11.42 -8.24 -13.47
C LYS A 104 12.89 -8.06 -13.86
N LEU A 105 13.42 -6.84 -13.71
CA LEU A 105 14.82 -6.52 -14.02
C LEU A 105 15.71 -6.59 -12.78
N PHE A 106 15.29 -5.90 -11.72
CA PHE A 106 15.97 -5.81 -10.42
C PHE A 106 15.02 -5.29 -9.34
N HIS A 107 15.49 -5.26 -8.10
CA HIS A 107 14.79 -4.62 -6.99
C HIS A 107 15.70 -3.63 -6.27
N ILE A 108 15.09 -2.66 -5.59
CA ILE A 108 15.74 -1.69 -4.73
C ILE A 108 15.10 -1.83 -3.35
N ASP A 109 15.94 -1.99 -2.34
CA ASP A 109 15.52 -2.07 -0.94
C ASP A 109 15.87 -0.76 -0.22
N GLY A 110 14.95 -0.31 0.62
CA GLY A 110 15.07 0.95 1.36
C GLY A 110 14.56 2.17 0.59
N ALA A 111 14.12 3.17 1.34
CA ALA A 111 13.74 4.50 0.86
C ALA A 111 13.85 5.49 2.01
N ASP A 112 14.26 6.73 1.76
CA ASP A 112 14.05 7.80 2.73
C ASP A 112 12.56 8.08 2.84
N CYS A 113 12.02 8.15 4.06
CA CYS A 113 10.59 8.33 4.32
C CYS A 113 10.35 9.59 5.15
N GLY A 114 9.25 10.28 4.87
CA GLY A 114 8.86 11.50 5.57
C GLY A 114 9.40 12.77 4.92
N LEU A 115 8.93 13.91 5.42
CA LEU A 115 9.31 15.21 4.88
C LEU A 115 10.83 15.42 5.06
N TYR A 116 11.51 15.81 3.98
CA TYR A 116 12.98 15.89 3.91
C TYR A 116 13.71 14.55 4.12
N GLY A 117 13.04 13.41 3.88
CA GLY A 117 13.63 12.08 4.05
C GLY A 117 13.80 11.65 5.50
N LYS A 118 13.12 12.31 6.43
CA LYS A 118 13.24 12.07 7.88
C LYS A 118 12.02 11.33 8.42
N ALA A 119 12.23 10.12 8.94
CA ALA A 119 11.17 9.27 9.48
C ALA A 119 10.44 9.90 10.66
N GLU A 120 11.10 10.79 11.41
CA GLU A 120 10.53 11.58 12.50
C GLU A 120 9.37 12.47 12.04
N ASN A 121 9.36 12.86 10.77
CA ASN A 121 8.35 13.73 10.18
C ASN A 121 7.13 12.97 9.65
N VAL A 122 7.07 11.64 9.80
CA VAL A 122 5.92 10.84 9.40
C VAL A 122 4.85 10.91 10.48
N LYS A 123 3.72 11.55 10.13
CA LYS A 123 2.55 11.66 11.01
C LYS A 123 1.58 10.49 10.77
N PRO A 124 0.97 9.94 11.84
CA PRO A 124 -0.06 8.92 11.71
C PRO A 124 -1.23 9.38 10.84
N ASN A 125 -1.69 8.50 9.96
CA ASN A 125 -2.86 8.68 9.09
C ASN A 125 -2.79 9.86 8.10
N GLU A 126 -1.63 10.52 8.00
CA GLU A 126 -1.38 11.57 7.01
C GLU A 126 -0.48 11.03 5.89
N PRO A 127 -0.72 11.42 4.61
CA PRO A 127 0.19 11.09 3.53
C PRO A 127 1.57 11.69 3.75
N PHE A 128 2.61 10.87 3.60
CA PHE A 128 4.02 11.29 3.67
C PHE A 128 4.77 10.88 2.40
N PRO A 129 5.79 11.65 1.97
CA PRO A 129 6.58 11.30 0.80
C PRO A 129 7.64 10.23 1.12
N PHE A 130 8.05 9.46 0.11
CA PHE A 130 9.25 8.64 0.16
C PHE A 130 10.09 8.81 -1.11
N LYS A 131 11.39 8.52 -1.00
CA LYS A 131 12.35 8.53 -2.11
C LYS A 131 13.34 7.37 -2.00
N ALA A 132 13.55 6.64 -3.08
CA ALA A 132 14.67 5.71 -3.22
C ALA A 132 15.47 6.09 -4.48
N GLU A 133 16.78 5.84 -4.45
CA GLU A 133 17.67 6.19 -5.55
C GLU A 133 18.71 5.09 -5.75
N THR A 134 18.98 4.73 -7.00
CA THR A 134 20.05 3.80 -7.35
C THR A 134 20.74 4.23 -8.64
N GLY A 135 22.04 3.97 -8.74
CA GLY A 135 22.83 4.32 -9.93
C GLY A 135 22.82 3.21 -10.98
N SER A 136 22.88 3.60 -12.25
CA SER A 136 23.02 2.70 -13.39
C SER A 136 24.23 1.77 -13.29
N ALA A 137 25.33 2.24 -12.67
CA ALA A 137 26.51 1.43 -12.38
C ALA A 137 26.22 0.26 -11.42
N TYR A 138 25.31 0.43 -10.46
CA TYR A 138 24.95 -0.59 -9.48
C TYR A 138 23.97 -1.62 -10.04
N VAL A 139 22.99 -1.17 -10.83
CA VAL A 139 21.95 -2.07 -11.40
C VAL A 139 22.33 -2.66 -12.75
N GLY A 140 23.41 -2.17 -13.36
CA GLY A 140 23.82 -2.48 -14.73
C GLY A 140 23.14 -1.59 -15.76
N TYR A 141 23.94 -0.98 -16.64
CA TYR A 141 23.47 0.02 -17.61
C TYR A 141 22.39 -0.53 -18.55
N GLU A 142 22.49 -1.77 -19.01
CA GLU A 142 21.48 -2.40 -19.87
C GLU A 142 20.11 -2.51 -19.18
N LYS A 143 20.10 -2.97 -17.92
CA LYS A 143 18.86 -3.08 -17.13
C LYS A 143 18.31 -1.69 -16.83
N PHE A 144 19.16 -0.72 -16.56
CA PHE A 144 18.78 0.68 -16.38
C PHE A 144 18.06 1.23 -17.63
N LEU A 145 18.61 1.00 -18.83
CA LEU A 145 17.96 1.43 -20.09
C LEU A 145 16.59 0.78 -20.28
N LYS A 146 16.46 -0.51 -19.96
CA LYS A 146 15.21 -1.28 -20.07
C LYS A 146 14.16 -0.94 -19.01
N ALA A 147 14.52 -0.30 -17.90
CA ALA A 147 13.57 0.04 -16.83
C ALA A 147 12.45 0.96 -17.33
N LYS A 148 11.19 0.54 -17.13
CA LYS A 148 9.97 1.28 -17.55
C LYS A 148 8.97 1.50 -16.45
N THR A 149 8.68 0.48 -15.64
CA THR A 149 7.67 0.56 -14.59
C THR A 149 8.24 0.07 -13.25
N VAL A 150 7.58 0.47 -12.16
CA VAL A 150 7.94 0.08 -10.80
C VAL A 150 6.71 -0.35 -10.02
N LYS A 151 6.85 -1.36 -9.17
CA LYS A 151 5.83 -1.77 -8.21
C LYS A 151 6.44 -1.88 -6.81
N VAL A 152 5.63 -1.62 -5.79
CA VAL A 152 6.02 -1.90 -4.40
C VAL A 152 5.66 -3.34 -4.10
N GLU A 153 6.66 -4.17 -3.80
CA GLU A 153 6.46 -5.59 -3.46
C GLU A 153 6.28 -5.78 -1.95
N LYS A 154 6.92 -4.93 -1.13
CA LYS A 154 6.87 -5.05 0.33
C LYS A 154 7.04 -3.68 0.98
N PHE A 155 6.11 -3.31 1.87
CA PHE A 155 6.35 -2.32 2.92
C PHE A 155 6.11 -3.04 4.25
N LYS A 156 7.18 -3.44 4.94
CA LYS A 156 7.07 -4.14 6.22
C LYS A 156 7.51 -3.22 7.34
N VAL A 157 6.66 -3.12 8.36
CA VAL A 157 7.02 -2.56 9.65
C VAL A 157 7.34 -3.74 10.59
N ILE A 158 8.50 -3.70 11.24
CA ILE A 158 9.03 -4.70 12.15
C ILE A 158 9.04 -4.05 13.55
N MET A 159 8.37 -4.72 14.50
CA MET A 159 8.22 -4.24 15.87
C MET A 159 9.42 -4.54 16.75
#